data_AF-U2ZSL3-F1
#
_entry.id   AF-U2ZSL3-F1
#
_cell.length_a   1.000
_cell.length_b   1.000
_cell.length_c   1.000
_cell.angle_alpha   90.00
_cell.angle_beta   90.00
_cell.angle_gamma   90.00
#
_symmetry.space_group_name_H-M   'P 1'
#
loop_
_entity.id
_entity.type
_entity.pdbx_description
1 polymer ?
#
loop_
_entity_poly.entity_id
_entity_poly.type
_entity_poly.pdbx_seq_one_letter_code
_entity_poly.pdbx_strand_id
1 'polypeptide(L)' 'MLPPEGLDPQKLHGAPPLMPWQRFAEWIGMGDEPIVVRTWIDRGYLPTEKVGKRVMVNVALLTRHLLEREWTL' A
#
# COMPACT_ATOMS: atom_id res chain seq x y z
N MET A 1 25.22 -19.35 4.92
CA MET A 1 23.91 -19.01 5.51
C MET A 1 22.92 -18.95 4.36
N LEU A 2 21.95 -19.87 4.29
CA LEU A 2 20.81 -19.72 3.39
C LEU A 2 19.95 -18.55 3.88
N PRO A 3 19.37 -17.72 2.99
CA PRO A 3 18.37 -16.75 3.41
C PRO A 3 17.20 -17.51 4.07
N PRO A 4 16.57 -16.95 5.11
CA PRO A 4 15.40 -17.58 5.73
C PRO A 4 14.35 -17.82 4.64
N GLU A 5 13.90 -19.06 4.54
CA GLU A 5 12.83 -19.46 3.63
C GLU A 5 11.62 -18.55 3.84
N GLY A 6 11.17 -17.87 2.78
CA GLY A 6 9.83 -17.29 2.77
C GLY A 6 9.59 -16.01 1.99
N LEU A 7 10.61 -15.29 1.52
CA LEU A 7 10.39 -14.13 0.64
C LEU A 7 10.97 -14.41 -0.73
N ASP A 8 10.13 -14.95 -1.60
CA ASP A 8 10.40 -15.03 -3.04
C ASP A 8 10.40 -13.59 -3.62
N PRO A 9 11.56 -13.05 -4.03
CA PRO A 9 11.64 -11.71 -4.60
C PRO A 9 10.84 -11.58 -5.91
N GLN A 10 10.53 -12.70 -6.57
CA GLN A 10 9.67 -12.71 -7.74
C GLN A 10 8.18 -12.55 -7.39
N LYS A 11 7.78 -12.83 -6.14
CA LYS A 11 6.46 -12.40 -5.60
C LYS A 11 6.42 -10.91 -5.26
N LEU A 12 7.57 -10.24 -5.19
CA LEU A 12 7.65 -8.78 -5.08
C LEU A 12 7.36 -8.08 -6.42
N HIS A 13 7.11 -8.81 -7.51
CA HIS A 13 6.69 -8.25 -8.78
C HIS A 13 5.23 -7.75 -8.75
N GLY A 14 5.09 -6.43 -8.73
CA GLY A 14 4.03 -5.74 -9.45
C GLY A 14 2.77 -5.46 -8.66
N ALA A 15 2.89 -4.80 -7.50
CA ALA A 15 1.75 -4.05 -7.01
C ALA A 15 1.28 -3.10 -8.11
N PRO A 16 0.00 -3.16 -8.52
CA PRO A 16 -0.46 -2.28 -9.58
C PRO A 16 -0.27 -0.83 -9.12
N PRO A 17 0.05 0.11 -10.04
CA PRO A 17 0.24 1.51 -9.68
C PRO A 17 -0.98 2.10 -8.97
N LEU A 18 -2.14 1.47 -9.14
CA LEU A 18 -3.40 1.79 -8.53
C LEU A 18 -4.14 0.52 -8.06
N MET A 19 -4.64 0.49 -6.83
CA MET A 19 -5.41 -0.66 -6.32
C MET A 19 -6.62 -0.26 -5.46
N PRO A 20 -7.72 -1.05 -5.43
CA PRO A 20 -8.83 -0.79 -4.51
C PRO A 20 -8.34 -0.75 -3.07
N TRP A 21 -8.81 0.21 -2.27
CA TRP A 21 -8.26 0.38 -0.92
C TRP A 21 -8.47 -0.83 -0.01
N GLN A 22 -9.52 -1.63 -0.22
CA GLN A 22 -9.72 -2.90 0.51
C GLN A 22 -8.63 -3.92 0.17
N ARG A 23 -8.29 -4.03 -1.12
CA ARG A 23 -7.18 -4.89 -1.56
C ARG A 23 -5.84 -4.37 -1.03
N PHE A 24 -5.67 -3.05 -0.92
CA PHE A 24 -4.49 -2.48 -0.28
C PHE A 24 -4.41 -2.89 1.19
N ALA A 25 -5.51 -2.81 1.94
CA ALA A 25 -5.56 -3.25 3.33
C ALA A 25 -5.18 -4.73 3.50
N GLU A 26 -5.74 -5.62 2.69
CA GLU A 26 -5.35 -7.03 2.64
C GLU A 26 -3.84 -7.18 2.34
N TRP A 27 -3.34 -6.44 1.35
CA TRP A 27 -1.96 -6.56 0.88
C TRP A 27 -0.91 -6.14 1.90
N ILE A 28 -1.21 -5.15 2.75
CA ILE A 28 -0.31 -4.71 3.81
C ILE A 28 -0.53 -5.43 5.14
N GLY A 29 -1.35 -6.50 5.18
CA GLY A 29 -1.62 -7.28 6.39
C GLY A 29 -2.66 -6.68 7.33
N MET A 30 -3.44 -5.70 6.87
CA MET A 30 -4.52 -5.05 7.63
C MET A 30 -5.91 -5.56 7.21
N GLY A 31 -5.98 -6.77 6.65
CA GLY A 31 -7.22 -7.37 6.14
C GLY A 31 -8.28 -7.63 7.22
N ASP A 32 -7.85 -7.93 8.45
CA ASP A 32 -8.75 -8.16 9.59
C ASP A 32 -9.24 -6.86 10.24
N GLU A 33 -8.56 -5.73 9.97
CA GLU A 33 -8.89 -4.40 10.50
C GLU A 33 -8.97 -3.32 9.39
N PRO A 34 -9.83 -3.49 8.37
CA PRO A 34 -9.88 -2.58 7.22
C PRO A 34 -10.30 -1.15 7.59
N ILE A 35 -10.96 -0.96 8.74
CA ILE A 35 -11.36 0.35 9.25
C ILE A 35 -10.15 1.26 9.53
N VAL A 36 -8.99 0.68 9.87
CA VAL A 36 -7.75 1.44 10.10
C VAL A 36 -7.29 2.09 8.80
N VAL A 37 -7.23 1.32 7.71
CA VAL A 37 -6.84 1.83 6.39
C VAL A 37 -7.84 2.84 5.85
N ARG A 38 -9.14 2.62 6.07
CA ARG A 38 -10.17 3.62 5.75
C ARG A 38 -9.91 4.94 6.49
N THR A 39 -9.58 4.88 7.78
CA THR A 39 -9.29 6.06 8.58
C THR A 39 -8.07 6.82 8.05
N TRP A 40 -7.03 6.14 7.55
CA TRP A 40 -5.89 6.78 6.90
C TRP A 40 -6.29 7.53 5.63
N ILE A 41 -7.20 6.96 4.84
CA ILE A 41 -7.73 7.59 3.62
C ILE A 41 -8.57 8.82 3.98
N ASP A 42 -9.49 8.67 4.93
CA ASP A 42 -10.37 9.77 5.36
C ASP A 42 -9.57 10.95 5.97
N ARG A 43 -8.41 10.65 6.58
CA ARG A 43 -7.46 11.65 7.10
C ARG A 43 -6.44 12.16 6.07
N GLY A 44 -6.46 11.64 4.83
CA GLY A 44 -5.57 12.07 3.75
C GLY A 44 -4.12 11.60 3.89
N TYR A 45 -3.85 10.55 4.67
CA TYR A 45 -2.50 10.01 4.88
C TYR A 45 -2.04 9.12 3.71
N LEU A 46 -2.98 8.57 2.95
CA LEU A 46 -2.69 7.79 1.75
C LEU A 46 -3.02 8.59 0.49
N PRO A 47 -2.15 8.60 -0.54
CA PRO A 47 -2.50 9.15 -1.83
C PRO A 47 -3.60 8.28 -2.47
N THR A 48 -4.73 8.89 -2.80
CA THR A 48 -5.89 8.17 -3.35
C THR A 48 -6.45 8.84 -4.59
N GLU A 49 -7.04 8.04 -5.47
CA GLU A 49 -7.75 8.47 -6.67
C GLU A 49 -9.16 7.88 -6.69
N LYS A 50 -10.13 8.62 -7.21
CA LYS A 50 -11.46 8.07 -7.50
C LYS A 50 -11.50 7.56 -8.94
N VAL A 51 -11.74 6.27 -9.11
CA VAL A 51 -11.99 5.65 -10.41
C VAL A 51 -13.44 5.18 -10.45
N GLY A 52 -14.29 5.95 -11.13
CA GLY A 52 -15.74 5.78 -11.08
C GLY A 52 -16.25 5.91 -9.65
N LYS A 53 -16.91 4.86 -9.14
CA LYS A 53 -17.46 4.81 -7.76
C LYS A 53 -16.48 4.24 -6.73
N ARG A 54 -15.25 3.88 -7.13
CA ARG A 54 -14.28 3.22 -6.25
C ARG A 54 -13.18 4.19 -5.83
N VAL A 55 -12.78 4.10 -4.56
CA VAL A 55 -11.58 4.75 -4.03
C VAL A 55 -10.42 3.79 -4.19
N MET A 56 -9.35 4.30 -4.77
CA MET A 56 -8.16 3.54 -5.10
C MET A 56 -6.95 4.17 -4.41
N VAL A 57 -6.04 3.36 -3.88
CA VAL A 57 -4.74 3.81 -3.37
C VAL A 57 -3.78 3.91 -4.55
N ASN A 58 -3.17 5.08 -4.73
CA ASN A 58 -2.13 5.33 -5.73
C ASN A 58 -0.79 4.83 -5.18
N VAL A 59 -0.54 3.53 -5.38
CA VAL A 59 0.65 2.84 -4.87
C VAL A 59 1.91 3.43 -5.48
N ALA A 60 1.89 3.82 -6.76
CA ALA A 60 3.06 4.43 -7.41
C ALA A 60 3.49 5.74 -6.72
N LEU A 61 2.54 6.62 -6.41
CA LEU A 61 2.82 7.87 -5.70
C LEU A 61 3.24 7.62 -4.25
N LEU A 62 2.61 6.66 -3.57
CA LEU A 62 3.01 6.26 -2.22
C LEU A 62 4.46 5.76 -2.19
N THR A 63 4.83 4.84 -3.07
CA THR A 63 6.19 4.32 -3.18
C THR A 63 7.19 5.42 -3.45
N ARG A 64 6.88 6.34 -4.38
CA ARG A 64 7.73 7.50 -4.65
C ARG A 64 7.94 8.35 -3.40
N HIS A 65 6.87 8.75 -2.71
CA HIS A 65 6.97 9.54 -1.47
C HIS A 65 7.77 8.84 -0.38
N LEU A 66 7.64 7.51 -0.25
CA LEU A 66 8.37 6.73 0.75
C LEU A 66 9.87 6.66 0.43
N LEU A 67 10.24 6.52 -0.85
CA LEU A 67 11.64 6.47 -1.28
C LEU A 67 12.34 7.83 -1.22
N GLU A 68 11.61 8.91 -1.47
CA GLU A 68 12.13 10.29 -1.38
C GLU A 68 12.27 10.79 0.07
N ARG A 69 11.71 10.07 1.05
CA ARG A 69 11.67 10.52 2.45
C ARG A 69 12.92 10.10 3.19
N GLU A 70 13.65 11.09 3.70
CA GLU A 70 14.77 10.85 4.61
C GLU A 70 14.27 10.41 5.99
N TRP A 71 14.99 9.50 6.62
CA TRP A 71 14.74 9.11 8.00
C TRP A 71 15.25 10.21 8.94
N THR A 72 14.32 10.90 9.59
CA THR A 72 14.62 11.89 10.64
C THR A 72 14.14 11.36 11.99
N LEU A 73 15.02 11.35 12.98
CA LEU A 73 14.72 11.00 14.38
C LEU A 73 13.97 12.12 15.10
#